data_AF-A0A8C9IEX8-F1
#
_entry.id   AF-A0A8C9IEX8-F1
#
_cell.length_a   1.000
_cell.length_b   1.000
_cell.length_c   1.000
_cell.angle_alpha   90.00
_cell.angle_beta   90.00
_cell.angle_gamma   90.00
#
_symmetry.space_group_name_H-M   'P 1'
#
loop_
_entity.id
_entity.type
_entity.pdbx_description
1 polymer ?
#
loop_
_entity_poly.entity_id
_entity_poly.type
_entity_poly.pdbx_seq_one_letter_code
_entity_poly.pdbx_strand_id
1 'polypeptide(L)'
;MAAKVFESIGKFGLALAIAGGVVNSALHNVDAGHRAMIFDQFRGVQDIVVGEETHFLIPWVRKPIIFIVNITLRILFRPVASQLPHIFTSIGEDYDEHVLPITTKILKSVVARFDAGELITQRELVSRQVSDDLTERAATFGFILDYVFLTCLTFRKEFTEAMEAKKVAQQEAERARFVVEKSEQQKKAAIISAEGDSKAAELITNSLATAFLSPQKETPYPLSTLSLSCLAQSLAITNLLSFSMDLPIYSGCFM
;
A
#
# COMPACT_ATOMS: atom_id res chain seq x y z
N MET A 1 14.49 50.24 -40.48
CA MET A 1 14.53 48.76 -40.38
C MET A 1 15.38 48.25 -39.20
N ALA A 2 16.45 48.94 -38.78
CA ALA A 2 17.34 48.49 -37.69
C ALA A 2 16.68 48.28 -36.31
N ALA A 3 15.71 49.13 -35.92
CA ALA A 3 15.06 49.03 -34.61
C ALA A 3 14.24 47.72 -34.42
N LYS A 4 13.58 47.22 -35.49
CA LYS A 4 12.81 45.95 -35.43
C LYS A 4 13.72 44.72 -35.32
N VAL A 5 14.94 44.81 -35.84
CA VAL A 5 15.94 43.73 -35.78
C VAL A 5 16.48 43.60 -34.36
N PHE A 6 16.78 44.72 -33.70
CA PHE A 6 17.24 44.73 -32.30
C PHE A 6 16.17 44.20 -31.33
N GLU A 7 14.91 44.57 -31.53
CA GLU A 7 13.80 44.08 -30.70
C GLU A 7 13.56 42.57 -30.88
N SER A 8 13.70 42.05 -32.10
CA SER A 8 13.60 40.61 -32.38
C SER A 8 14.77 39.84 -31.76
N ILE A 9 16.01 40.34 -31.90
CA ILE A 9 17.20 39.72 -31.29
C ILE A 9 17.07 39.71 -29.75
N GLY A 10 16.55 40.77 -29.14
CA GLY A 10 16.31 40.82 -27.70
C GLY A 10 15.28 39.78 -27.22
N LYS A 11 14.20 39.57 -27.99
CA LYS A 11 13.19 38.53 -27.69
C LYS A 11 13.76 37.12 -27.83
N PHE A 12 14.55 36.87 -28.89
CA PHE A 12 15.23 35.58 -29.06
C PHE A 12 16.29 35.34 -27.97
N GLY A 13 17.05 36.37 -27.59
CA GLY A 13 18.04 36.28 -26.51
C GLY A 13 17.41 35.97 -25.15
N LEU A 14 16.28 36.60 -24.83
CA LEU A 14 15.51 36.32 -23.62
C LEU A 14 14.92 34.89 -23.64
N ALA A 15 14.36 34.48 -24.78
CA ALA A 15 13.82 33.13 -24.93
C ALA A 15 14.91 32.04 -24.75
N LEU A 16 16.11 32.26 -25.30
CA LEU A 16 17.25 31.35 -25.15
C LEU A 16 17.77 31.33 -23.71
N ALA A 17 17.82 32.49 -23.04
CA ALA A 17 18.24 32.56 -21.64
C ALA A 17 17.27 31.82 -20.70
N ILE A 18 15.96 31.98 -20.92
CA ILE A 18 14.93 31.24 -20.17
C ILE A 18 15.03 29.74 -20.47
N ALA A 19 15.15 29.36 -21.74
CA ALA A 19 15.29 27.95 -22.13
C ALA A 19 16.56 27.30 -21.54
N GLY A 20 17.70 28.00 -21.57
CA GLY A 20 18.96 27.53 -20.99
C GLY A 20 18.89 27.38 -19.46
N GLY A 21 18.24 28.32 -18.76
CA GLY A 21 18.04 28.25 -17.32
C GLY A 21 17.15 27.09 -16.89
N VAL A 22 16.11 26.77 -17.67
CA VAL A 22 15.22 25.62 -17.42
C VAL A 22 15.95 24.30 -17.61
N VAL A 23 16.77 24.16 -18.66
CA VAL A 23 17.53 22.93 -18.93
C VAL A 23 18.57 22.65 -17.84
N ASN A 24 19.29 23.68 -17.38
CA ASN A 24 20.28 23.50 -16.31
C ASN A 24 19.63 23.12 -14.97
N SER A 25 18.44 23.66 -14.69
CA SER A 25 17.67 23.31 -13.49
C SER A 25 17.05 21.92 -13.57
N ALA A 26 16.93 21.36 -14.78
CA ALA A 26 16.30 20.07 -15.03
C ALA A 26 17.25 18.88 -14.91
N LEU A 27 18.57 19.10 -14.92
CA LEU A 27 19.55 18.03 -14.77
C LEU A 27 19.95 17.92 -13.30
N HIS A 28 19.47 16.89 -12.62
CA HIS A 28 19.95 16.55 -11.29
C HIS A 28 20.84 15.33 -11.37
N ASN A 29 22.08 15.48 -10.88
CA ASN A 29 22.97 14.36 -10.71
C ASN A 29 22.82 13.84 -9.27
N VAL A 30 22.53 12.55 -9.12
CA VAL A 30 22.55 11.90 -7.82
C VAL A 30 23.98 11.45 -7.57
N ASP A 31 24.57 11.92 -6.47
CA ASP A 31 25.95 11.59 -6.11
C ASP A 31 26.12 10.10 -5.84
N ALA A 32 27.32 9.60 -6.13
CA ALA A 32 27.68 8.22 -5.85
C ALA A 32 27.51 7.89 -4.36
N GLY A 33 26.86 6.77 -4.07
CA GLY A 33 26.51 6.26 -2.74
C GLY A 33 25.10 6.61 -2.26
N HIS A 34 24.30 7.35 -3.04
CA HIS A 34 22.94 7.72 -2.65
C HIS A 34 21.89 7.19 -3.63
N ARG A 35 20.69 6.93 -3.11
CA ARG A 35 19.50 6.62 -3.91
C ARG A 35 18.46 7.71 -3.70
N ALA A 36 17.76 8.05 -4.77
CA ALA A 36 16.68 9.04 -4.72
C ALA A 36 15.38 8.43 -5.21
N MET A 37 14.30 8.79 -4.54
CA MET A 37 12.95 8.49 -4.97
C MET A 37 12.37 9.77 -5.59
N ILE A 38 11.79 9.65 -6.79
CA ILE A 38 11.25 10.82 -7.48
C ILE A 38 9.78 11.01 -7.06
N PHE A 39 9.50 12.17 -6.47
CA PHE A 39 8.15 12.62 -6.20
C PHE A 39 7.63 13.46 -7.37
N ASP A 40 6.47 13.10 -7.92
CA ASP A 40 5.76 13.86 -8.95
C ASP A 40 4.50 14.49 -8.32
N GLN A 41 4.29 15.79 -8.50
CA GLN A 41 3.16 16.50 -7.88
C GLN A 41 1.78 16.00 -8.36
N PHE A 42 1.69 15.40 -9.54
CA PHE A 42 0.41 14.92 -10.11
C PHE A 42 0.20 13.42 -9.96
N ARG A 43 1.28 12.64 -10.01
CA ARG A 43 1.22 11.17 -9.94
C ARG A 43 1.63 10.61 -8.57
N GLY A 44 2.12 11.46 -7.67
CA GLY A 44 2.63 11.09 -6.37
C GLY A 44 4.01 10.44 -6.43
N VAL A 45 4.29 9.57 -5.47
CA VAL A 45 5.54 8.83 -5.34
C VAL A 45 5.69 7.77 -6.43
N GLN A 46 6.76 7.84 -7.20
CA GLN A 46 7.14 6.76 -8.12
C GLN A 46 7.80 5.61 -7.36
N ASP A 47 7.47 4.37 -7.74
CA ASP A 47 8.04 3.14 -7.14
C ASP A 47 9.45 2.83 -7.64
N ILE A 48 9.90 3.50 -8.70
CA ILE A 48 11.25 3.33 -9.21
C ILE A 48 12.21 4.18 -8.37
N VAL A 49 13.06 3.49 -7.61
CA VAL A 49 14.21 4.14 -6.98
C VAL A 49 15.31 4.26 -8.02
N VAL A 50 15.69 5.51 -8.22
CA VAL A 50 16.63 5.90 -9.24
C VAL A 50 18.04 5.80 -8.65
N GLY A 51 18.87 5.00 -9.31
CA GLY A 51 20.28 4.86 -9.01
C GLY A 51 21.12 6.03 -9.55
N GLU A 52 22.42 5.94 -9.33
CA GLU A 52 23.44 6.92 -9.70
C GLU A 52 23.51 7.15 -11.22
N GLU A 53 22.65 8.02 -11.74
CA GLU A 53 22.74 8.54 -13.10
C GLU A 53 22.16 9.95 -13.16
N THR A 54 22.55 10.73 -14.17
CA THR A 54 22.03 12.07 -14.37
C THR A 54 20.58 12.01 -14.85
N HIS A 55 19.63 12.30 -13.95
CA HIS A 55 18.21 12.20 -14.24
C HIS A 55 17.64 13.55 -14.69
N PHE A 56 16.91 13.51 -15.80
CA PHE A 56 16.15 14.66 -16.30
C PHE A 56 14.84 14.80 -15.50
N LEU A 57 14.79 15.83 -14.67
CA LEU A 57 13.65 16.20 -13.83
C LEU A 57 13.06 17.51 -14.32
N ILE A 58 11.74 17.60 -14.37
CA ILE A 58 11.07 18.86 -14.69
C ILE A 58 10.97 19.66 -13.38
N PRO A 59 11.67 20.81 -13.24
CA PRO A 59 11.88 21.47 -11.94
C PRO A 59 10.60 21.83 -11.17
N TRP A 60 9.51 22.07 -11.89
CA TRP A 60 8.23 22.46 -11.31
C TRP A 60 7.29 21.28 -11.01
N VAL A 61 7.48 20.10 -11.61
CA VAL A 61 6.60 18.94 -11.41
C VAL A 61 7.23 17.90 -10.50
N ARG A 62 8.54 17.69 -10.63
CA ARG A 62 9.26 16.58 -9.99
C ARG A 62 10.28 17.09 -9.00
N LYS A 63 10.28 16.51 -7.80
CA LYS A 63 11.27 16.78 -6.75
C LYS A 63 11.96 15.47 -6.34
N PRO A 64 13.30 15.43 -6.28
CA PRO A 64 14.02 14.28 -5.75
C PRO A 64 13.94 14.27 -4.22
N ILE A 65 13.61 13.12 -3.64
CA ILE A 65 13.68 12.88 -2.19
C ILE A 65 14.82 11.90 -1.97
N ILE A 66 15.85 12.33 -1.26
CA ILE A 66 17.03 11.49 -0.99
C ILE A 66 16.66 10.47 0.08
N PHE A 67 16.97 9.21 -0.22
CA PHE A 67 16.72 8.10 0.68
C PHE A 67 17.79 8.02 1.77
N ILE A 68 17.39 8.27 3.02
CA ILE A 68 18.29 8.20 4.18
C ILE A 68 17.61 7.39 5.28
N VAL A 69 18.29 6.33 5.70
CA VAL A 69 17.82 5.39 6.70
C VAL A 69 18.76 5.39 7.89
N ASN A 70 18.19 5.52 9.08
CA ASN A 70 18.91 5.29 10.33
C ASN A 70 18.64 3.87 10.79
N ILE A 71 19.69 3.06 10.88
CA ILE A 71 19.62 1.67 11.31
C ILE A 71 20.45 1.50 12.57
N THR A 72 19.83 1.00 13.63
CA THR A 72 20.53 0.61 14.85
C THR A 72 20.63 -0.90 14.91
N LEU A 73 21.86 -1.41 14.98
CA LEU A 73 22.16 -2.84 15.05
C LEU A 73 22.82 -3.14 16.38
N ARG A 74 22.36 -4.21 17.04
CA ARG A 74 22.91 -4.71 18.31
C ARG A 74 23.49 -6.10 18.07
N ILE A 75 24.73 -6.31 18.49
CA ILE A 75 25.44 -7.59 18.37
C ILE A 75 25.84 -8.05 19.75
N LEU A 76 25.61 -9.33 20.02
CA LEU A 76 26.28 -10.05 21.08
C LEU A 76 27.26 -11.03 20.46
N PHE A 77 28.53 -10.92 20.83
CA PHE A 77 29.60 -11.75 20.28
C PHE A 77 30.53 -12.23 21.40
N ARG A 78 31.19 -13.35 21.15
CA ARG A 78 32.18 -13.95 22.05
C ARG A 78 33.39 -14.46 21.26
N PRO A 79 34.62 -14.24 21.75
CA PRO A 79 35.81 -14.79 21.11
C PRO A 79 35.92 -16.30 21.35
N VAL A 80 36.49 -17.01 20.38
CA VAL A 80 36.77 -18.45 20.51
C VAL A 80 38.02 -18.66 21.38
N ALA A 81 37.88 -19.43 22.45
CA ALA A 81 38.97 -19.67 23.41
C ALA A 81 40.22 -20.28 22.78
N SER A 82 40.07 -21.16 21.77
CA SER A 82 41.21 -21.80 21.10
C SER A 82 42.04 -20.84 20.22
N GLN A 83 41.43 -19.75 19.75
CA GLN A 83 42.08 -18.77 18.86
C GLN A 83 42.47 -17.48 19.61
N LEU A 84 42.24 -17.42 20.92
CA LEU A 84 42.49 -16.23 21.74
C LEU A 84 43.92 -15.68 21.63
N PRO A 85 45.00 -16.49 21.62
CA PRO A 85 46.36 -15.98 21.44
C PRO A 85 46.57 -15.28 20.09
N HIS A 86 45.95 -15.81 19.02
CA HIS A 86 46.02 -15.23 17.69
C HIS A 86 45.24 -13.92 17.60
N ILE A 87 44.03 -13.88 18.17
CA ILE A 87 43.19 -12.68 18.25
C ILE A 87 43.93 -11.56 18.98
N PHE A 88 44.51 -11.87 20.14
CA PHE A 88 45.25 -10.90 20.96
C PHE A 88 46.48 -10.34 20.23
N THR A 89 47.17 -11.15 19.42
CA THR A 89 48.36 -10.70 18.68
C THR A 89 48.01 -9.89 17.43
N SER A 90 46.89 -10.20 16.76
CA SER A 90 46.51 -9.58 15.48
C SER A 90 45.67 -8.32 15.62
N ILE A 91 44.74 -8.30 16.58
CA ILE A 91 43.76 -7.23 16.77
C ILE A 91 44.07 -6.39 18.02
N GLY A 92 44.81 -6.97 18.98
CA GLY A 92 45.14 -6.30 20.24
C GLY A 92 44.07 -6.47 21.31
N GLU A 93 44.18 -5.67 22.37
CA GLU A 93 43.24 -5.67 23.51
C GLU A 93 41.89 -5.03 23.13
N ASP A 94 41.90 -4.08 22.19
CA ASP A 94 40.73 -3.32 21.70
C ASP A 94 40.00 -4.04 20.55
N TYR A 95 39.69 -5.32 20.74
CA TYR A 95 39.03 -6.13 19.72
C TYR A 95 37.58 -5.71 19.43
N ASP A 96 36.94 -5.02 20.37
CA ASP A 96 35.60 -4.46 20.25
C ASP A 96 35.53 -3.30 19.25
N GLU A 97 36.52 -2.39 19.26
CA GLU A 97 36.61 -1.30 18.28
C GLU A 97 36.72 -1.82 16.84
N HIS A 98 37.33 -2.98 16.65
CA HIS A 98 37.48 -3.62 15.35
C HIS A 98 36.20 -4.30 14.82
N VAL A 99 35.29 -4.74 15.70
CA VAL A 99 34.02 -5.38 15.31
C VAL A 99 33.00 -4.36 14.77
N LEU A 100 33.03 -3.11 15.28
CA LEU A 100 32.14 -2.03 14.85
C LEU A 100 32.24 -1.67 13.34
N PRO A 101 33.44 -1.46 12.75
CA PRO A 101 33.55 -1.13 11.33
C PRO A 101 33.24 -2.32 10.42
N ILE A 102 33.50 -3.56 10.86
CA ILE A 102 33.13 -4.78 10.11
C ILE A 102 31.61 -4.83 9.95
N THR A 103 30.90 -4.59 11.05
CA THR A 103 29.44 -4.56 11.10
C THR A 103 28.87 -3.50 10.18
N THR A 104 29.38 -2.28 10.28
CA THR A 104 28.91 -1.15 9.46
C THR A 104 29.13 -1.40 7.97
N LYS A 105 30.24 -2.04 7.58
CA LYS A 105 30.52 -2.38 6.18
C LYS A 105 29.52 -3.40 5.63
N ILE A 106 29.23 -4.46 6.38
CA ILE A 106 28.27 -5.49 5.94
C ILE A 106 26.87 -4.90 5.89
N LEU A 107 26.47 -4.16 6.93
CA LEU A 107 25.16 -3.53 6.98
C LEU A 107 24.92 -2.62 5.76
N LYS A 108 25.92 -1.79 5.39
CA LYS A 108 25.85 -0.95 4.18
C LYS A 108 25.72 -1.79 2.91
N SER A 109 26.47 -2.88 2.79
CA SER A 109 26.43 -3.77 1.62
C SER A 109 25.07 -4.44 1.45
N VAL A 110 24.47 -4.94 2.53
CA VAL A 110 23.16 -5.61 2.47
C VAL A 110 22.06 -4.59 2.20
N VAL A 111 22.05 -3.46 2.90
CA VAL A 111 21.02 -2.41 2.71
C VAL A 111 21.05 -1.85 1.30
N ALA A 112 22.23 -1.78 0.66
CA ALA A 112 22.35 -1.36 -0.74
C ALA A 112 21.68 -2.32 -1.74
N ARG A 113 21.39 -3.57 -1.37
CA ARG A 113 20.70 -4.53 -2.26
C ARG A 113 19.19 -4.32 -2.28
N PHE A 114 18.61 -3.84 -1.18
CA PHE A 114 17.18 -3.69 -1.01
C PHE A 114 16.70 -2.28 -1.33
N ASP A 115 15.43 -2.18 -1.71
CA ASP A 115 14.76 -0.91 -1.85
C ASP A 115 14.06 -0.45 -0.56
N ALA A 116 13.69 0.83 -0.48
CA ALA A 116 13.01 1.45 0.66
C ALA A 116 11.74 0.70 1.10
N GLY A 117 10.90 0.28 0.14
CA GLY A 117 9.67 -0.47 0.42
C GLY A 117 9.95 -1.89 0.93
N GLU A 118 11.01 -2.53 0.42
CA GLU A 118 11.41 -3.88 0.81
C GLU A 118 12.05 -3.90 2.20
N LEU A 119 12.81 -2.87 2.57
CA LEU A 119 13.38 -2.73 3.91
C LEU A 119 12.31 -2.64 5.01
N ILE A 120 11.11 -2.13 4.68
CA ILE A 120 9.97 -2.07 5.59
C ILE A 120 9.26 -3.42 5.64
N THR A 121 8.95 -3.98 4.48
CA THR A 121 8.09 -5.18 4.36
C THR A 121 8.84 -6.48 4.66
N GLN A 122 10.10 -6.58 4.23
CA GLN A 122 10.94 -7.77 4.30
C GLN A 122 12.10 -7.61 5.31
N ARG A 123 11.92 -6.81 6.37
CA ARG A 123 12.93 -6.59 7.41
C ARG A 123 13.52 -7.87 7.99
N GLU A 124 12.72 -8.93 8.05
CA GLU A 124 13.12 -10.23 8.57
C GLU A 124 14.16 -10.91 7.67
N LEU A 125 13.93 -10.86 6.35
CA LEU A 125 14.87 -11.40 5.36
C LEU A 125 16.19 -10.63 5.38
N VAL A 126 16.12 -9.30 5.48
CA VAL A 126 17.29 -8.43 5.62
C VAL A 126 18.07 -8.78 6.89
N SER A 127 17.36 -9.01 8.01
CA SER A 127 18.00 -9.39 9.28
C SER A 127 18.74 -10.72 9.18
N ARG A 128 18.16 -11.70 8.48
CA ARG A 128 18.81 -13.00 8.25
C ARG A 128 20.07 -12.85 7.40
N GLN A 129 19.96 -12.18 6.25
CA GLN A 129 21.12 -11.96 5.37
C GLN A 129 22.25 -11.20 6.08
N VAL A 130 21.93 -10.16 6.86
CA VAL A 130 22.93 -9.44 7.66
C VAL A 130 23.59 -10.37 8.67
N SER A 131 22.82 -11.26 9.31
CA SER A 131 23.36 -12.19 10.31
C SER A 131 24.26 -13.25 9.68
N ASP A 132 23.88 -13.79 8.52
CA ASP A 132 24.67 -14.78 7.78
C ASP A 132 25.99 -14.16 7.30
N ASP A 133 25.93 -13.00 6.64
CA ASP A 133 27.11 -12.28 6.15
C ASP A 133 28.04 -11.87 7.31
N LEU A 134 27.47 -11.44 8.45
CA LEU A 134 28.25 -11.13 9.66
C LEU A 134 28.90 -12.37 10.26
N THR A 135 28.21 -13.50 10.27
CA THR A 135 28.73 -14.75 10.84
C THR A 135 29.89 -15.28 10.01
N GLU A 136 29.75 -15.29 8.68
CA GLU A 136 30.82 -15.68 7.76
C GLU A 136 32.07 -14.81 7.95
N ARG A 137 31.87 -13.48 8.02
CA ARG A 137 32.99 -12.54 8.14
C ARG A 137 33.62 -12.56 9.53
N ALA A 138 32.82 -12.73 10.59
CA ALA A 138 33.30 -12.83 11.98
C ALA A 138 34.09 -14.12 12.24
N ALA A 139 33.71 -15.23 11.59
CA ALA A 139 34.41 -16.51 11.70
C ALA A 139 35.88 -16.42 11.24
N THR A 140 36.17 -15.56 10.25
CA THR A 140 37.56 -15.33 9.76
C THR A 140 38.46 -14.74 10.85
N PHE A 141 37.90 -13.97 11.79
CA PHE A 141 38.63 -13.35 12.89
C PHE A 141 38.55 -14.16 14.19
N GLY A 142 37.88 -15.31 14.19
CA GLY A 142 37.74 -16.16 15.39
C GLY A 142 36.68 -15.67 16.39
N PHE A 143 35.68 -14.92 15.93
CA PHE A 143 34.53 -14.53 16.74
C PHE A 143 33.31 -15.41 16.44
N ILE A 144 32.57 -15.77 17.48
CA ILE A 144 31.24 -16.39 17.38
C ILE A 144 30.21 -15.30 17.70
N LEU A 145 29.22 -15.15 16.82
CA LEU A 145 28.08 -14.28 17.06
C LEU A 145 26.95 -15.11 17.67
N ASP A 146 26.52 -14.76 18.89
CA ASP A 146 25.41 -15.45 19.54
C ASP A 146 24.08 -14.88 19.03
N TYR A 147 23.99 -13.55 18.93
CA TYR A 147 22.78 -12.88 18.41
C TYR A 147 23.11 -11.57 17.70
N VAL A 148 22.45 -11.36 16.56
CA VAL A 148 22.45 -10.09 15.82
C VAL A 148 21.00 -9.61 15.68
N PHE A 149 20.71 -8.41 16.17
CA PHE A 149 19.38 -7.84 16.12
C PHE A 149 19.38 -6.46 15.47
N LEU A 150 18.56 -6.29 14.42
CA LEU A 150 18.19 -4.98 13.89
C LEU A 150 17.09 -4.38 14.79
N THR A 151 17.44 -3.33 15.55
CA THR A 151 16.53 -2.77 16.58
C THR A 151 15.52 -1.80 15.98
N CYS A 152 15.99 -0.79 15.24
CA CYS A 152 15.14 0.27 14.68
C CYS A 152 15.62 0.65 13.28
N LEU A 153 14.67 0.79 12.36
CA LEU A 153 14.87 1.28 11.01
C LEU A 153 13.98 2.52 10.86
N THR A 154 14.58 3.71 10.82
CA THR A 154 13.87 4.98 10.82
C THR A 154 14.14 5.75 9.53
N PHE A 155 13.07 6.13 8.84
CA PHE A 155 13.12 6.98 7.64
C PHE A 155 12.96 8.46 8.02
N ARG A 156 13.45 9.36 7.15
CA ARG A 156 13.16 10.79 7.27
C ARG A 156 11.66 11.06 7.05
N LYS A 157 11.14 12.10 7.71
CA LYS A 157 9.72 12.49 7.63
C LYS A 157 9.24 12.74 6.21
N GLU A 158 10.07 13.38 5.39
CA GLU A 158 9.79 13.66 3.97
C GLU A 158 9.40 12.40 3.18
N PHE A 159 10.07 11.28 3.43
CA PHE A 159 9.77 10.01 2.77
C PHE A 159 8.46 9.41 3.28
N THR A 160 8.23 9.44 4.59
CA THR A 160 7.00 8.95 5.21
C THR A 160 5.77 9.73 4.72
N GLU A 161 5.85 11.06 4.69
CA GLU A 161 4.81 11.95 4.17
C GLU A 161 4.48 11.63 2.70
N ALA A 162 5.51 11.38 1.89
CA ALA A 162 5.32 11.02 0.49
C ALA A 162 4.62 9.65 0.33
N MET A 163 5.00 8.66 1.14
CA MET A 163 4.36 7.34 1.17
C MET A 163 2.91 7.40 1.67
N GLU A 164 2.63 8.23 2.68
CA GLU A 164 1.27 8.47 3.17
C GLU A 164 0.40 9.14 2.09
N ALA A 165 0.92 10.18 1.42
CA ALA A 165 0.23 10.83 0.31
C ALA A 165 -0.09 9.85 -0.83
N LYS A 166 0.84 8.94 -1.15
CA LYS A 166 0.61 7.87 -2.13
C LYS A 166 -0.50 6.92 -1.70
N LYS A 167 -0.50 6.48 -0.45
CA LYS A 167 -1.55 5.58 0.08
C LYS A 167 -2.92 6.23 0.02
N VAL A 168 -3.03 7.51 0.37
CA VAL A 168 -4.28 8.27 0.26
C VAL A 168 -4.74 8.34 -1.20
N ALA A 169 -3.86 8.73 -2.12
CA ALA A 169 -4.19 8.81 -3.54
C ALA A 169 -4.62 7.45 -4.13
N GLN A 170 -3.95 6.37 -3.75
CA GLN A 170 -4.32 5.00 -4.16
C GLN A 170 -5.68 4.58 -3.59
N GLN A 171 -5.92 4.86 -2.30
CA GLN A 171 -7.19 4.54 -1.64
C GLN A 171 -8.35 5.34 -2.23
N GLU A 172 -8.16 6.61 -2.57
CA GLU A 172 -9.15 7.45 -3.24
C GLU A 172 -9.45 6.96 -4.65
N ALA A 173 -8.41 6.59 -5.42
CA ALA A 173 -8.58 6.03 -6.75
C ALA A 173 -9.37 4.71 -6.72
N GLU A 174 -9.08 3.82 -5.77
CA GLU A 174 -9.80 2.56 -5.59
C GLU A 174 -11.25 2.81 -5.16
N ARG A 175 -11.47 3.74 -4.23
CA ARG A 175 -12.81 4.14 -3.80
C ARG A 175 -13.63 4.71 -4.96
N ALA A 176 -13.03 5.55 -5.80
CA ALA A 176 -13.70 6.11 -6.98
C ALA A 176 -14.11 5.01 -7.97
N ARG A 177 -13.23 4.03 -8.22
CA ARG A 177 -13.53 2.85 -9.05
C ARG A 177 -14.70 2.05 -8.47
N PHE A 178 -14.68 1.77 -7.18
CA PHE A 178 -15.76 1.04 -6.50
C PHE A 178 -17.10 1.77 -6.59
N VAL A 179 -17.11 3.10 -6.47
CA VAL A 179 -18.34 3.90 -6.60
C VAL A 179 -18.91 3.83 -8.02
N VAL A 180 -18.06 3.88 -9.04
CA VAL A 180 -18.47 3.73 -10.44
C VAL A 180 -19.04 2.34 -10.68
N GLU A 181 -18.33 1.28 -10.25
CA GLU A 181 -18.79 -0.10 -10.41
C GLU A 181 -20.11 -0.36 -9.68
N LYS A 182 -20.24 0.11 -8.44
CA LYS A 182 -21.49 0.03 -7.67
C LYS A 182 -22.63 0.73 -8.40
N SER A 183 -22.37 1.91 -8.98
CA SER A 183 -23.37 2.66 -9.74
C SER A 183 -23.80 1.93 -11.01
N GLU A 184 -22.87 1.26 -11.69
CA GLU A 184 -23.20 0.43 -12.86
C GLU A 184 -24.02 -0.80 -12.48
N GLN A 185 -23.66 -1.49 -11.39
CA GLN A 185 -24.42 -2.63 -10.89
C GLN A 185 -25.84 -2.21 -10.48
N GLN A 186 -25.99 -1.09 -9.79
CA GLN A 186 -27.29 -0.54 -9.41
C GLN A 186 -28.15 -0.18 -10.63
N LYS A 187 -27.56 0.42 -11.66
CA LYS A 187 -28.27 0.71 -12.93
C LYS A 187 -28.76 -0.57 -13.60
N LYS A 188 -27.89 -1.59 -13.70
CA LYS A 188 -28.26 -2.89 -14.27
C LYS A 188 -29.39 -3.54 -13.46
N ALA A 189 -29.31 -3.52 -12.13
CA ALA A 189 -30.35 -4.05 -11.25
C ALA A 189 -31.69 -3.32 -11.43
N ALA A 190 -31.68 -2.00 -11.57
CA ALA A 190 -32.90 -1.21 -11.80
C ALA A 190 -33.56 -1.54 -13.15
N ILE A 191 -32.78 -1.71 -14.22
CA ILE A 191 -33.30 -2.12 -15.54
C ILE A 191 -33.90 -3.53 -15.47
N ILE A 192 -33.18 -4.49 -14.87
CA ILE A 192 -33.65 -5.86 -14.71
C ILE A 192 -34.94 -5.90 -13.86
N SER A 193 -35.02 -5.08 -12.81
CA SER A 193 -36.22 -4.97 -11.98
C SER A 193 -37.40 -4.41 -12.77
N ALA A 194 -37.20 -3.30 -13.49
CA ALA A 194 -38.27 -2.67 -14.29
C ALA A 194 -38.76 -3.60 -15.42
N GLU A 195 -37.85 -4.33 -16.07
CA GLU A 195 -38.21 -5.36 -17.05
C GLU A 195 -38.96 -6.52 -16.42
N GLY A 196 -38.55 -6.94 -15.21
CA GLY A 196 -39.24 -7.95 -14.41
C GLY A 196 -40.66 -7.53 -14.08
N ASP A 197 -40.85 -6.29 -13.62
CA ASP A 197 -42.15 -5.72 -13.27
C ASP A 197 -43.05 -5.56 -14.50
N SER A 198 -42.51 -5.11 -15.64
CA SER A 198 -43.26 -5.01 -16.90
C SER A 198 -43.75 -6.38 -17.37
N LYS A 199 -42.86 -7.38 -17.39
CA LYS A 199 -43.21 -8.75 -17.77
C LYS A 199 -44.22 -9.36 -16.80
N ALA A 200 -44.07 -9.11 -15.49
CA ALA A 200 -45.02 -9.56 -14.48
C ALA A 200 -46.41 -8.91 -14.69
N ALA A 201 -46.45 -7.60 -14.94
CA ALA A 201 -47.70 -6.89 -15.20
C ALA A 201 -48.40 -7.41 -16.47
N GLU A 202 -47.66 -7.64 -17.56
CA GLU A 202 -48.19 -8.25 -18.79
C GLU A 202 -48.78 -9.63 -18.53
N LEU A 203 -48.07 -10.50 -17.80
CA LEU A 203 -48.57 -11.83 -17.44
C LEU A 203 -49.84 -11.75 -16.57
N ILE A 204 -49.88 -10.82 -15.61
CA ILE A 204 -51.07 -10.57 -14.80
C ILE A 204 -52.23 -10.10 -15.68
N THR A 205 -52.04 -9.09 -16.55
CA THR A 205 -53.08 -8.59 -17.45
C THR A 205 -53.59 -9.68 -18.39
N ASN A 206 -52.70 -10.48 -18.96
CA ASN A 206 -53.07 -11.61 -19.81
C ASN A 206 -53.89 -12.65 -19.03
N SER A 207 -53.45 -13.00 -17.81
CA SER A 207 -54.16 -13.95 -16.94
C SER A 207 -55.55 -13.46 -16.55
N LEU A 208 -55.68 -12.16 -16.23
CA LEU A 208 -56.95 -11.51 -15.93
C LEU A 208 -57.85 -11.48 -17.16
N ALA A 209 -57.33 -11.12 -18.33
CA ALA A 209 -58.09 -11.12 -19.58
C ALA A 209 -58.67 -12.52 -19.90
N THR A 210 -57.88 -13.59 -19.72
CA THR A 210 -58.39 -14.96 -19.81
C THR A 210 -59.43 -15.29 -18.74
N ALA A 211 -59.24 -14.83 -17.50
CA ALA A 211 -60.18 -15.08 -16.40
C ALA A 211 -61.51 -14.31 -16.55
N PHE A 212 -61.51 -13.15 -17.20
CA PHE A 212 -62.73 -12.41 -17.55
C PHE A 212 -63.49 -13.07 -18.70
N LEU A 213 -62.79 -13.75 -19.62
CA LEU A 213 -63.42 -14.48 -20.73
C LEU A 213 -63.97 -15.85 -20.31
N SER A 214 -63.55 -16.40 -19.17
CA SER A 214 -64.27 -17.49 -18.52
C SER A 214 -65.48 -16.92 -17.75
N PRO A 215 -66.73 -17.30 -18.06
CA PRO A 215 -67.89 -16.81 -17.34
C PRO A 215 -67.76 -17.12 -15.85
N GLN A 216 -67.81 -16.06 -15.03
CA GLN A 216 -67.90 -16.14 -13.58
C GLN A 216 -69.22 -16.86 -13.22
N LYS A 217 -69.13 -18.12 -12.83
CA LYS A 217 -70.17 -18.71 -11.99
C LYS A 217 -69.86 -18.24 -10.57
N GLU A 218 -70.42 -17.10 -10.19
CA GLU A 218 -70.57 -16.75 -8.78
C GLU A 218 -71.23 -17.95 -8.11
N THR A 219 -70.50 -18.67 -7.27
CA THR A 219 -71.11 -19.61 -6.33
C THR A 219 -71.38 -18.83 -5.05
N PRO A 220 -72.66 -18.60 -4.70
CA PRO A 220 -73.04 -17.92 -3.46
C PRO A 220 -72.45 -18.60 -2.23
N TYR A 221 -71.84 -17.83 -1.34
CA TYR A 221 -71.61 -18.24 0.04
C TYR A 221 -72.92 -18.13 0.82
N PRO A 222 -73.44 -19.20 1.44
CA PRO A 222 -74.47 -19.06 2.45
C PRO A 222 -73.82 -18.82 3.82
N LEU A 223 -74.42 -17.88 4.55
CA LEU A 223 -74.13 -17.63 5.96
C LEU A 223 -74.75 -18.75 6.82
N SER A 224 -73.93 -19.24 7.75
CA SER A 224 -74.28 -19.71 9.09
C SER A 224 -74.48 -21.21 9.39
N THR A 225 -73.71 -21.62 10.41
CA THR A 225 -73.94 -22.63 11.45
C THR A 225 -73.42 -24.07 11.31
N LEU A 226 -72.25 -24.27 11.94
CA LEU A 226 -71.94 -25.22 13.02
C LEU A 226 -71.85 -26.72 12.73
N SER A 227 -70.62 -27.23 12.80
CA SER A 227 -70.34 -28.38 13.69
C SER A 227 -68.96 -28.24 14.34
N LEU A 228 -68.98 -28.16 15.67
CA LEU A 228 -67.86 -28.28 16.59
C LEU A 228 -67.05 -29.55 16.30
N SER A 229 -65.76 -29.46 15.99
CA SER A 229 -64.80 -30.56 16.23
C SER A 229 -63.30 -30.24 16.05
N CYS A 230 -62.89 -29.02 15.72
CA CYS A 230 -61.46 -28.73 15.50
C CYS A 230 -60.93 -27.60 16.40
N LEU A 231 -61.11 -27.76 17.71
CA LEU A 231 -60.56 -26.88 18.74
C LEU A 231 -59.71 -27.63 19.78
N ALA A 232 -59.11 -28.75 19.38
CA ALA A 232 -58.19 -29.47 20.24
C ALA A 232 -57.09 -30.17 19.42
N GLN A 233 -56.06 -29.42 19.01
CA GLN A 233 -54.67 -29.82 19.24
C GLN A 233 -53.66 -28.74 18.80
N SER A 234 -53.07 -28.10 19.83
CA SER A 234 -51.71 -27.52 19.90
C SER A 234 -51.44 -26.28 19.01
N LEU A 235 -51.24 -25.06 19.51
CA LEU A 235 -50.72 -24.57 20.80
C LEU A 235 -49.37 -25.18 21.19
N ALA A 236 -48.33 -24.70 20.50
CA ALA A 236 -46.94 -24.47 20.89
C ALA A 236 -46.22 -24.12 19.56
N ILE A 237 -45.82 -22.90 19.24
CA ILE A 237 -44.76 -22.12 19.87
C ILE A 237 -44.93 -20.68 19.37
N THR A 238 -45.42 -19.80 20.23
CA THR A 238 -45.05 -18.39 20.23
C THR A 238 -44.03 -18.23 21.35
N ASN A 239 -42.76 -18.02 20.99
CA ASN A 239 -41.81 -17.28 21.82
C ASN A 239 -40.78 -16.70 20.85
N LEU A 240 -40.75 -15.38 20.69
CA LEU A 240 -40.00 -14.43 21.52
C LEU A 240 -38.54 -14.36 21.06
N LEU A 241 -38.06 -13.12 20.90
CA LEU A 241 -36.72 -12.68 20.47
C LEU A 241 -36.66 -12.38 18.97
N SER A 242 -36.87 -11.15 18.51
CA SER A 242 -36.21 -9.89 18.90
C SER A 242 -34.69 -9.99 18.89
N PHE A 243 -34.07 -9.11 18.11
CA PHE A 243 -32.66 -8.72 18.15
C PHE A 243 -31.63 -9.76 17.65
N SER A 244 -31.29 -9.68 16.35
CA SER A 244 -29.88 -9.81 15.96
C SER A 244 -29.29 -8.41 15.97
N MET A 245 -28.42 -8.17 16.96
CA MET A 245 -27.53 -7.00 17.00
C MET A 245 -26.52 -7.13 15.85
N ASP A 246 -26.49 -6.14 14.97
CA ASP A 246 -25.26 -5.75 14.29
C ASP A 246 -24.27 -5.30 15.35
N LEU A 247 -23.26 -6.14 15.64
CA LEU A 247 -22.11 -5.74 16.45
C LEU A 247 -20.95 -5.37 15.51
N PRO A 248 -20.43 -4.14 15.61
CA PRO A 248 -19.26 -3.72 14.86
C PRO A 248 -18.02 -4.43 15.40
N ILE A 249 -17.29 -5.11 14.52
CA ILE A 249 -15.97 -5.65 14.81
C ILE A 249 -15.02 -4.46 14.88
N TYR A 250 -14.69 -4.03 16.10
CA TYR A 250 -13.54 -3.17 16.37
C TYR A 250 -12.73 -3.75 17.52
N SER A 251 -11.44 -3.93 17.22
CA SER A 251 -10.27 -3.91 18.10
C SER A 251 -10.13 -4.92 19.25
N GLY A 252 -8.98 -5.58 19.26
CA GLY A 252 -8.35 -6.17 20.44
C GLY A 252 -7.25 -7.13 20.00
N CYS A 253 -6.02 -6.66 19.78
CA CYS A 253 -5.00 -6.65 20.83
C CYS A 253 -4.81 -8.04 21.44
N PHE A 254 -3.81 -8.78 20.94
CA PHE A 254 -3.16 -9.83 21.72
C PHE A 254 -1.68 -9.89 21.36
N MET A 255 -0.90 -9.37 22.33
CA MET A 255 0.39 -9.85 22.85
C MET A 255 1.60 -9.97 21.92
#